data_AF-A0A433BAA6-F1
#
_entry.id   AF-A0A433BAA6-F1
#
_cell.length_a   1.000
_cell.length_b   1.000
_cell.length_c   1.000
_cell.angle_alpha   90.00
_cell.angle_beta   90.00
_cell.angle_gamma   90.00
#
_symmetry.space_group_name_H-M   'P 1'
#
loop_
_entity.id
_entity.type
_entity.pdbx_description
1 polymer ?
#
loop_
_entity_poly.entity_id
_entity_poly.type
_entity_poly.pdbx_seq_one_letter_code
_entity_poly.pdbx_strand_id
1 'polypeptide(L)'
;MVEWDNILPLESNKSLRHPAERITLTPREVGKLFDDDGTESLPAAAQRSKADSRAEGPMDHDEYSDLDDFVVDDDGAGYVAKRKDENKKSALLTTGTTYGLFINAGASTIVLQPPFQSGATPKRTDRRYLAFNLLGIVSSIDHGTHSTVSVDFHDRGSHRNYYFTDHYNYSMAYLGERGAMYAVESSAGLSKGNDEDKNGTGRNPSVLFYRPYESWTSNSEWLVHLPPGEDVRAIALNEKTAIAATSKDFIRFFSLSGVQTFLFALPGIVTISARGEIALFIYHLGPGLGDSQNFVYLLYNTETHERVQEGRLPVSNKATLAWVGFSETGLPAVYDSAGIISILHRHRHPHHAVWIPVFDAQAVSRQQGKNNDRYWAVGLMGEQLMCVVLKGGAEHPSFPKPIISEVNLQLPLLQMDSDVGKLEEMQVFFIVYTNGFGFWMLF
;
A
#
# COMPACT_ATOMS: atom_id res chain seq x y z
N MET A 1 8.58 -12.53 50.72
CA MET A 1 9.03 -11.53 51.70
C MET A 1 10.40 -11.07 51.24
N VAL A 2 10.44 -9.99 50.46
CA VAL A 2 11.66 -9.32 49.97
C VAL A 2 11.34 -7.84 50.03
N GLU A 3 12.02 -7.14 50.94
CA GLU A 3 11.93 -5.70 51.18
C GLU A 3 12.65 -4.92 50.07
N TRP A 4 12.09 -3.77 49.71
CA TRP A 4 12.75 -2.76 48.87
C TRP A 4 12.74 -1.43 49.63
N ASP A 5 13.72 -1.23 50.50
CA ASP A 5 14.08 0.08 51.02
C ASP A 5 15.17 0.68 50.12
N ASN A 6 14.85 1.79 49.44
CA ASN A 6 15.77 2.88 49.10
C ASN A 6 15.00 3.99 48.35
N ILE A 7 14.31 4.83 49.12
CA ILE A 7 13.75 6.11 48.68
C ILE A 7 14.78 7.18 49.05
N LEU A 8 15.27 7.95 48.07
CA LEU A 8 16.00 9.20 48.30
C LEU A 8 15.07 10.40 48.08
N PRO A 9 15.28 11.54 48.79
CA PRO A 9 14.24 12.54 49.01
C PRO A 9 14.14 13.56 47.88
N LEU A 10 12.91 14.03 47.64
CA LEU A 10 12.59 15.23 46.88
C LEU A 10 13.07 16.48 47.65
N GLU A 11 13.88 17.33 47.02
CA GLU A 11 13.61 18.76 46.96
C GLU A 11 14.52 19.55 45.98
N SER A 12 13.87 20.45 45.25
CA SER A 12 14.39 21.65 44.58
C SER A 12 15.24 21.51 43.31
N ASN A 13 14.58 21.71 42.15
CA ASN A 13 15.07 22.74 41.23
C ASN A 13 13.92 23.37 40.45
N LYS A 14 13.73 24.66 40.73
CA LYS A 14 12.84 25.58 40.01
C LYS A 14 13.40 25.82 38.60
N SER A 15 12.51 26.21 37.69
CA SER A 15 12.77 26.73 36.33
C SER A 15 12.78 25.71 35.20
N LEU A 16 11.60 25.24 34.77
CA LEU A 16 11.28 25.08 33.35
C LEU A 16 9.83 25.51 33.11
N ARG A 17 9.64 26.55 32.29
CA ARG A 17 8.34 27.12 31.94
C ARG A 17 7.66 26.27 30.86
N HIS A 18 6.36 26.08 31.04
CA HIS A 18 5.44 25.37 30.15
C HIS A 18 5.18 26.20 28.87
N PRO A 19 5.22 25.63 27.65
CA PRO A 19 4.80 26.37 26.45
C PRO A 19 3.30 26.15 26.24
N ALA A 20 2.48 26.98 26.89
CA ALA A 20 1.07 27.15 26.56
C ALA A 20 0.71 28.63 26.75
N GLU A 21 1.16 29.49 25.85
CA GLU A 21 0.65 30.85 25.73
C GLU A 21 0.21 31.14 24.30
N ARG A 22 -1.11 31.22 24.17
CA ARG A 22 -1.88 31.57 22.98
C ARG A 22 -1.73 33.08 22.76
N ILE A 23 -0.90 33.48 21.80
CA ILE A 23 -0.77 34.91 21.44
C ILE A 23 -2.04 35.33 20.70
N THR A 24 -2.83 36.20 21.36
CA THR A 24 -4.00 36.86 20.78
C THR A 24 -3.54 38.23 20.31
N LEU A 25 -3.39 38.44 18.99
CA LEU A 25 -3.03 39.74 18.42
C LEU A 25 -4.30 40.55 18.12
N THR A 26 -4.38 41.75 18.71
CA THR A 26 -5.44 42.73 18.44
C THR A 26 -5.13 43.56 17.19
N PRO A 27 -6.14 44.06 16.46
CA PRO A 27 -5.95 44.69 15.15
C PRO A 27 -5.53 46.16 15.31
N ARG A 28 -4.22 46.41 15.38
CA ARG A 28 -3.60 47.73 15.14
C ARG A 28 -2.08 47.64 15.14
N GLU A 29 -1.50 46.93 14.17
CA GLU A 29 -0.07 47.02 13.84
C GLU A 29 0.22 46.27 12.52
N VAL A 30 -0.46 46.67 11.45
CA VAL A 30 -0.05 46.36 10.06
C VAL A 30 -0.20 47.66 9.28
N GLY A 31 0.85 48.44 9.28
CA GLY A 31 0.85 49.77 8.67
C GLY A 31 2.26 50.28 8.54
N LYS A 32 2.95 49.80 7.52
CA LYS A 32 4.13 50.34 6.79
C LYS A 32 4.91 49.16 6.22
N LEU A 33 5.44 49.33 5.00
CA LEU A 33 5.99 48.31 4.09
C LEU A 33 4.84 47.68 3.30
N PHE A 34 4.39 48.16 2.14
CA PHE A 34 5.15 48.62 0.97
C PHE A 34 4.30 49.62 0.19
N ASP A 35 4.84 50.80 -0.09
CA ASP A 35 4.36 51.73 -1.13
C ASP A 35 5.26 51.60 -2.36
N ASP A 36 4.66 51.87 -3.53
CA ASP A 36 5.24 52.28 -4.82
C ASP A 36 6.03 51.25 -5.65
N ASP A 37 5.96 51.20 -6.97
CA ASP A 37 5.01 51.61 -8.03
C ASP A 37 5.55 50.93 -9.30
N GLY A 38 4.70 50.68 -10.29
CA GLY A 38 5.12 50.01 -11.52
C GLY A 38 3.98 49.68 -12.46
N THR A 39 3.24 50.72 -12.82
CA THR A 39 2.21 50.78 -13.85
C THR A 39 2.72 50.35 -15.23
N GLU A 40 1.89 49.62 -15.99
CA GLU A 40 1.47 50.07 -17.33
C GLU A 40 0.31 49.23 -17.90
N SER A 41 -0.49 49.91 -18.70
CA SER A 41 -1.91 49.71 -19.00
C SER A 41 -2.21 48.81 -20.20
N LEU A 42 -3.31 48.07 -20.12
CA LEU A 42 -4.03 47.44 -21.25
C LEU A 42 -5.09 48.40 -21.81
N PRO A 43 -5.45 48.26 -23.11
CA PRO A 43 -6.83 48.52 -23.50
C PRO A 43 -7.51 47.38 -24.29
N ALA A 44 -8.74 47.14 -23.84
CA ALA A 44 -10.00 46.70 -24.46
C ALA A 44 -10.09 46.20 -25.94
N ALA A 45 -10.77 45.05 -26.04
CA ALA A 45 -11.97 44.72 -26.85
C ALA A 45 -12.07 45.11 -28.34
N ALA A 46 -12.41 44.13 -29.20
CA ALA A 46 -13.54 44.19 -30.14
C ALA A 46 -13.70 42.90 -30.97
N GLN A 47 -14.93 42.70 -31.45
CA GLN A 47 -15.49 41.53 -32.13
C GLN A 47 -15.28 41.53 -33.67
N ARG A 48 -15.67 40.39 -34.30
CA ARG A 48 -16.08 40.18 -35.73
C ARG A 48 -14.89 40.07 -36.72
N SER A 49 -14.90 39.29 -37.81
CA SER A 49 -15.95 38.67 -38.64
C SER A 49 -15.37 37.60 -39.61
N LYS A 50 -16.21 36.60 -39.95
CA LYS A 50 -16.50 35.94 -41.25
C LYS A 50 -15.45 35.67 -42.35
N ALA A 51 -15.61 34.45 -42.88
CA ALA A 51 -15.50 33.97 -44.29
C ALA A 51 -14.09 33.96 -44.89
N ASP A 52 -13.68 33.07 -45.79
CA ASP A 52 -14.35 32.25 -46.82
C ASP A 52 -13.29 31.18 -47.23
N SER A 53 -13.55 29.91 -47.53
CA SER A 53 -13.92 29.40 -48.87
C SER A 53 -13.46 27.92 -48.91
N ARG A 54 -14.32 26.95 -49.26
CA ARG A 54 -14.45 26.27 -50.58
C ARG A 54 -13.29 25.28 -50.86
N ALA A 55 -13.43 24.05 -51.35
CA ALA A 55 -14.52 23.25 -51.91
C ALA A 55 -14.06 21.78 -52.02
N GLU A 56 -15.06 20.88 -52.01
CA GLU A 56 -15.23 19.69 -52.87
C GLU A 56 -14.29 18.47 -52.79
N GLY A 57 -14.89 17.34 -52.39
CA GLY A 57 -15.37 16.35 -53.37
C GLY A 57 -14.55 15.06 -53.54
N PRO A 58 -15.20 13.94 -53.93
CA PRO A 58 -14.97 12.62 -53.34
C PRO A 58 -14.33 11.61 -54.32
N MET A 59 -13.95 10.42 -53.84
CA MET A 59 -13.96 9.23 -54.70
C MET A 59 -14.11 7.93 -53.89
N ASP A 60 -15.17 7.22 -54.25
CA ASP A 60 -15.54 5.85 -53.90
C ASP A 60 -14.52 4.83 -54.43
N HIS A 61 -14.43 3.66 -53.79
CA HIS A 61 -14.35 2.40 -54.54
C HIS A 61 -14.93 1.22 -53.74
N ASP A 62 -15.94 0.61 -54.35
CA ASP A 62 -16.69 -0.57 -53.92
C ASP A 62 -15.91 -1.89 -54.01
N GLU A 63 -16.08 -2.72 -52.97
CA GLU A 63 -16.70 -4.07 -52.93
C GLU A 63 -16.54 -5.07 -54.11
N TYR A 64 -16.08 -6.30 -53.81
CA TYR A 64 -16.46 -7.66 -54.32
C TYR A 64 -15.78 -8.67 -53.37
N SER A 65 -16.41 -9.49 -52.51
CA SER A 65 -17.42 -10.57 -52.60
C SER A 65 -16.95 -11.92 -53.18
N ASP A 66 -17.35 -12.98 -52.44
CA ASP A 66 -17.66 -14.37 -52.82
C ASP A 66 -16.50 -15.37 -53.03
N LEU A 67 -16.34 -16.41 -52.19
CA LEU A 67 -17.16 -17.62 -51.90
C LEU A 67 -16.85 -18.82 -52.82
N ASP A 68 -16.75 -19.98 -52.14
CA ASP A 68 -17.11 -21.35 -52.55
C ASP A 68 -16.08 -22.38 -53.09
N ASP A 69 -16.02 -23.48 -52.32
CA ASP A 69 -16.21 -24.90 -52.68
C ASP A 69 -15.02 -25.82 -53.03
N PHE A 70 -14.85 -26.91 -52.24
CA PHE A 70 -14.69 -28.29 -52.77
C PHE A 70 -14.91 -29.44 -51.73
N VAL A 71 -16.10 -30.06 -51.77
CA VAL A 71 -16.50 -31.51 -51.89
C VAL A 71 -15.86 -32.68 -51.06
N VAL A 72 -16.73 -33.30 -50.21
CA VAL A 72 -17.19 -34.72 -49.97
C VAL A 72 -16.30 -35.99 -50.09
N ASP A 73 -16.38 -36.89 -49.07
CA ASP A 73 -16.60 -38.38 -49.14
C ASP A 73 -16.95 -38.90 -47.71
N ASP A 74 -18.14 -39.42 -47.37
CA ASP A 74 -18.76 -40.75 -47.58
C ASP A 74 -18.06 -41.96 -46.92
N ASP A 75 -18.64 -42.47 -45.83
CA ASP A 75 -19.02 -43.87 -45.55
C ASP A 75 -19.56 -43.96 -44.11
N GLY A 76 -20.46 -44.84 -43.65
CA GLY A 76 -21.23 -45.92 -44.24
C GLY A 76 -21.91 -46.67 -43.08
N ALA A 77 -23.24 -46.83 -43.17
CA ALA A 77 -24.05 -47.94 -42.63
C ALA A 77 -24.13 -48.24 -41.11
N GLY A 78 -25.37 -48.37 -40.60
CA GLY A 78 -25.64 -49.20 -39.41
C GLY A 78 -26.97 -48.98 -38.68
N TYR A 79 -28.08 -49.50 -39.22
CA TYR A 79 -29.33 -49.73 -38.47
C TYR A 79 -29.16 -50.90 -37.48
N VAL A 80 -29.50 -50.75 -36.19
CA VAL A 80 -30.25 -51.77 -35.40
C VAL A 80 -31.02 -51.09 -34.24
N ALA A 81 -32.24 -51.61 -34.02
CA ALA A 81 -33.30 -51.11 -33.17
C ALA A 81 -33.16 -51.32 -31.64
N LYS A 82 -34.00 -50.55 -30.93
CA LYS A 82 -34.39 -50.60 -29.51
C LYS A 82 -34.38 -51.99 -28.84
N ARG A 83 -33.94 -52.02 -27.58
CA ARG A 83 -34.53 -52.87 -26.54
C ARG A 83 -34.74 -52.10 -25.23
N LYS A 84 -35.82 -52.49 -24.56
CA LYS A 84 -36.46 -51.94 -23.36
C LYS A 84 -36.14 -52.86 -22.17
N ASP A 85 -36.45 -52.37 -20.97
CA ASP A 85 -36.61 -53.12 -19.70
C ASP A 85 -35.30 -53.49 -18.96
N GLU A 86 -35.18 -53.50 -17.63
CA GLU A 86 -36.04 -53.17 -16.49
C GLU A 86 -35.13 -53.15 -15.23
N ASN A 87 -35.63 -52.54 -14.16
CA ASN A 87 -35.05 -52.49 -12.82
C ASN A 87 -34.55 -53.85 -12.27
N LYS A 88 -33.42 -53.84 -11.54
CA LYS A 88 -33.31 -54.52 -10.24
C LYS A 88 -32.11 -54.00 -9.43
N LYS A 89 -32.44 -53.49 -8.24
CA LYS A 89 -31.52 -53.14 -7.15
C LYS A 89 -30.84 -54.39 -6.60
N SER A 90 -29.55 -54.30 -6.31
CA SER A 90 -28.88 -55.08 -5.26
C SER A 90 -27.93 -54.16 -4.51
N ALA A 91 -28.30 -53.87 -3.26
CA ALA A 91 -27.44 -53.22 -2.28
C ALA A 91 -26.32 -54.17 -1.84
N LEU A 92 -25.13 -53.67 -1.53
CA LEU A 92 -24.70 -53.41 -0.14
C LEU A 92 -23.21 -52.98 -0.09
N LEU A 93 -23.02 -51.80 0.49
CA LEU A 93 -21.84 -51.15 1.11
C LEU A 93 -20.44 -51.78 1.00
N THR A 94 -19.46 -50.93 0.63
CA THR A 94 -18.17 -50.83 1.35
C THR A 94 -17.66 -49.38 1.29
N THR A 95 -17.84 -48.69 2.42
CA THR A 95 -17.03 -47.59 3.02
C THR A 95 -16.11 -46.74 2.15
N GLY A 96 -16.34 -45.42 2.15
CA GLY A 96 -15.36 -44.44 1.70
C GLY A 96 -15.97 -43.05 1.48
N THR A 97 -16.20 -42.32 2.56
CA THR A 97 -16.70 -40.95 2.62
C THR A 97 -16.00 -40.03 1.60
N THR A 98 -16.67 -39.74 0.50
CA THR A 98 -16.31 -38.63 -0.38
C THR A 98 -17.59 -37.85 -0.62
N TYR A 99 -17.79 -36.77 0.14
CA TYR A 99 -18.74 -35.73 -0.23
C TYR A 99 -18.22 -35.08 -1.51
N GLY A 100 -18.51 -35.72 -2.63
CA GLY A 100 -18.37 -35.12 -3.96
C GLY A 100 -19.38 -33.98 -4.03
N LEU A 101 -18.93 -32.80 -3.62
CA LEU A 101 -19.53 -31.55 -4.05
C LEU A 101 -19.47 -31.54 -5.58
N PHE A 102 -20.61 -31.75 -6.20
CA PHE A 102 -20.84 -31.39 -7.58
C PHE A 102 -20.55 -29.89 -7.70
N ILE A 103 -19.34 -29.56 -8.16
CA ILE A 103 -18.97 -28.19 -8.51
C ILE A 103 -19.75 -27.90 -9.79
N ASN A 104 -20.93 -27.33 -9.61
CA ASN A 104 -21.73 -26.86 -10.73
C ASN A 104 -20.94 -25.75 -11.41
N ALA A 105 -20.71 -25.91 -12.71
CA ALA A 105 -19.92 -25.03 -13.55
C ALA A 105 -20.60 -23.65 -13.69
N GLY A 106 -20.36 -22.82 -12.69
CA GLY A 106 -20.48 -21.36 -12.72
C GLY A 106 -19.29 -20.81 -11.96
N ALA A 107 -18.08 -21.16 -12.40
CA ALA A 107 -16.84 -20.78 -11.73
C ALA A 107 -16.67 -19.26 -11.85
N SER A 108 -17.12 -18.51 -10.84
CA SER A 108 -16.60 -17.18 -10.56
C SER A 108 -15.09 -17.33 -10.39
N THR A 109 -14.31 -16.85 -11.33
CA THR A 109 -12.84 -16.84 -11.25
C THR A 109 -12.45 -16.03 -10.01
N ILE A 110 -11.94 -16.69 -8.97
CA ILE A 110 -11.53 -16.03 -7.74
C ILE A 110 -10.27 -15.22 -8.05
N VAL A 111 -10.38 -13.88 -8.01
CA VAL A 111 -9.27 -12.98 -8.30
C VAL A 111 -8.57 -12.62 -6.99
N LEU A 112 -7.36 -13.15 -6.79
CA LEU A 112 -6.50 -12.76 -5.68
C LEU A 112 -5.94 -11.35 -5.92
N GLN A 113 -5.95 -10.53 -4.88
CA GLN A 113 -5.32 -9.22 -4.92
C GLN A 113 -3.81 -9.37 -5.21
N PRO A 114 -3.25 -8.62 -6.19
CA PRO A 114 -1.83 -8.64 -6.48
C PRO A 114 -0.99 -7.94 -5.38
N PRO A 115 0.32 -8.23 -5.29
CA PRO A 115 1.20 -7.55 -4.37
C PRO A 115 1.25 -6.03 -4.62
N PHE A 116 1.38 -5.23 -3.57
CA PHE A 116 1.49 -3.78 -3.68
C PHE A 116 2.35 -3.17 -2.57
N GLN A 117 2.85 -1.97 -2.85
CA GLN A 117 3.59 -1.14 -1.90
C GLN A 117 2.68 -0.06 -1.32
N SER A 118 2.53 -0.02 0.01
CA SER A 118 1.76 1.05 0.68
C SER A 118 2.34 2.42 0.34
N GLY A 119 1.48 3.36 -0.07
CA GLY A 119 1.89 4.70 -0.47
C GLY A 119 2.45 4.80 -1.91
N ALA A 120 2.35 3.75 -2.72
CA ALA A 120 2.68 3.82 -4.15
C ALA A 120 1.44 4.16 -4.99
N THR A 121 1.67 4.70 -6.18
CA THR A 121 0.64 4.92 -7.20
C THR A 121 0.99 4.21 -8.49
N PRO A 122 0.00 3.74 -9.28
CA PRO A 122 0.24 3.27 -10.64
C PRO A 122 0.95 4.34 -11.47
N LYS A 123 1.72 3.89 -12.46
CA LYS A 123 2.35 4.80 -13.42
C LYS A 123 1.27 5.49 -14.24
N ARG A 124 1.16 6.81 -14.12
CA ARG A 124 0.27 7.64 -14.94
C ARG A 124 1.15 8.59 -15.75
N THR A 125 0.98 8.56 -17.07
CA THR A 125 1.92 9.19 -18.02
C THR A 125 3.36 8.74 -17.73
N ASP A 126 4.21 9.66 -17.29
CA ASP A 126 5.63 9.44 -17.06
C ASP A 126 5.99 9.55 -15.57
N ARG A 127 5.01 9.71 -14.68
CA ARG A 127 5.27 9.96 -13.25
C ARG A 127 4.50 9.01 -12.34
N ARG A 128 5.10 8.69 -11.21
CA ARG A 128 4.44 7.95 -10.11
C ARG A 128 5.10 8.24 -8.77
N TYR A 129 4.34 8.01 -7.71
CA TYR A 129 4.88 7.82 -6.37
C TYR A 129 5.25 6.34 -6.20
N LEU A 130 6.49 6.08 -5.80
CA LEU A 130 6.97 4.74 -5.41
C LEU A 130 6.74 4.49 -3.92
N ALA A 131 6.79 5.54 -3.11
CA ALA A 131 6.46 5.53 -1.69
C ALA A 131 5.97 6.92 -1.26
N PHE A 132 5.00 6.95 -0.36
CA PHE A 132 4.52 8.18 0.27
C PHE A 132 4.06 7.81 1.68
N ASN A 133 4.84 8.23 2.68
CA ASN A 133 4.54 7.98 4.09
C ASN A 133 4.81 9.23 4.94
N LEU A 134 4.84 9.07 6.26
CA LEU A 134 5.06 10.16 7.21
C LEU A 134 6.48 10.76 7.16
N LEU A 135 7.45 10.08 6.56
CA LEU A 135 8.83 10.60 6.42
C LEU A 135 8.98 11.50 5.19
N GLY A 136 8.30 11.15 4.11
CA GLY A 136 8.46 11.85 2.84
C GLY A 136 7.82 11.14 1.66
N ILE A 137 8.32 11.49 0.48
CA ILE A 137 7.83 11.04 -0.82
C ILE A 137 9.01 10.55 -1.64
N VAL A 138 8.86 9.38 -2.24
CA VAL A 138 9.72 8.88 -3.32
C VAL A 138 8.91 8.95 -4.61
N SER A 139 9.36 9.77 -5.56
CA SER A 139 8.75 9.88 -6.88
C SER A 139 9.70 9.43 -7.97
N SER A 140 9.14 8.87 -9.04
CA SER A 140 9.88 8.43 -10.23
C SER A 140 9.31 9.12 -11.44
N ILE A 141 10.20 9.66 -12.28
CA ILE A 141 9.88 10.28 -13.57
C ILE A 141 10.60 9.48 -14.64
N ASP A 142 9.86 8.89 -15.57
CA ASP A 142 10.41 8.14 -16.69
C ASP A 142 10.78 9.08 -17.85
N HIS A 143 12.02 9.00 -18.32
CA HIS A 143 12.51 9.73 -19.50
C HIS A 143 12.66 8.81 -20.73
N GLY A 144 12.11 7.59 -20.68
CA GLY A 144 12.13 6.57 -21.73
C GLY A 144 13.40 5.73 -21.75
N THR A 145 14.58 6.36 -21.55
CA THR A 145 15.87 5.64 -21.49
C THR A 145 16.30 5.31 -20.07
N HIS A 146 15.98 6.19 -19.14
CA HIS A 146 16.25 6.08 -17.71
C HIS A 146 15.13 6.78 -16.97
N SER A 147 14.97 6.45 -15.70
CA SER A 147 14.11 7.19 -14.79
C SER A 147 14.94 8.11 -13.92
N THR A 148 14.34 9.20 -13.45
CA THR A 148 14.88 10.01 -12.36
C THR A 148 14.07 9.71 -11.11
N VAL A 149 14.74 9.27 -10.04
CA VAL A 149 14.12 9.05 -8.73
C VAL A 149 14.44 10.24 -7.84
N SER A 150 13.40 10.87 -7.27
CA SER A 150 13.51 11.99 -6.32
C SER A 150 12.96 11.57 -4.96
N VAL A 151 13.70 11.89 -3.91
CA VAL A 151 13.33 11.68 -2.52
C VAL A 151 13.16 13.03 -1.83
N ASP A 152 11.93 13.33 -1.45
CA ASP A 152 11.53 14.57 -0.81
C ASP A 152 11.03 14.30 0.61
N PHE A 153 11.83 14.70 1.61
CA PHE A 153 11.43 14.59 3.02
C PHE A 153 10.45 15.70 3.40
N HIS A 154 9.51 15.40 4.29
CA HIS A 154 8.61 16.42 4.82
C HIS A 154 9.35 17.33 5.81
N ASP A 155 10.22 16.76 6.64
CA ASP A 155 11.15 17.51 7.49
C ASP A 155 12.55 17.58 6.88
N ARG A 156 12.89 18.76 6.35
CA ARG A 156 14.20 19.06 5.75
C ARG A 156 15.30 19.32 6.77
N GLY A 157 14.95 19.49 8.05
CA GLY A 157 15.93 19.63 9.13
C GLY A 157 16.63 18.30 9.42
N SER A 158 15.88 17.20 9.37
CA SER A 158 16.38 15.85 9.63
C SER A 158 17.17 15.26 8.46
N HIS A 159 16.64 15.35 7.23
CA HIS A 159 17.30 14.77 6.05
C HIS A 159 17.20 15.71 4.83
N ARG A 160 18.28 15.76 4.04
CA ARG A 160 18.30 16.55 2.80
C ARG A 160 17.63 15.80 1.67
N ASN A 161 16.76 16.49 0.92
CA ASN A 161 16.20 15.96 -0.32
C ASN A 161 17.33 15.63 -1.31
N TYR A 162 17.16 14.54 -2.05
CA TYR A 162 18.12 14.13 -3.07
C TYR A 162 17.40 13.50 -4.26
N TYR A 163 18.08 13.45 -5.40
CA TYR A 163 17.62 12.74 -6.58
C TYR A 163 18.80 12.00 -7.22
N PHE A 164 18.50 10.99 -8.01
CA PHE A 164 19.50 10.24 -8.75
C PHE A 164 18.90 9.63 -10.03
N THR A 165 19.79 9.34 -10.97
CA THR A 165 19.45 8.66 -12.22
C THR A 165 19.33 7.16 -11.96
N ASP A 166 18.21 6.61 -12.38
CA ASP A 166 17.85 5.20 -12.27
C ASP A 166 17.85 4.55 -13.66
N HIS A 167 18.82 3.67 -13.89
CA HIS A 167 18.95 2.89 -15.13
C HIS A 167 18.18 1.57 -15.09
N TYR A 168 17.70 1.15 -13.91
CA TYR A 168 16.97 -0.10 -13.71
C TYR A 168 15.45 0.09 -13.83
N ASN A 169 14.97 1.34 -13.71
CA ASN A 169 13.55 1.71 -13.70
C ASN A 169 12.78 1.05 -12.53
N TYR A 170 13.25 1.28 -11.30
CA TYR A 170 12.68 0.79 -10.06
C TYR A 170 11.16 0.93 -10.02
N SER A 171 10.48 -0.20 -9.78
CA SER A 171 9.02 -0.30 -9.70
C SER A 171 8.48 -0.17 -8.28
N MET A 172 9.34 -0.34 -7.28
CA MET A 172 9.00 -0.33 -5.86
C MET A 172 10.01 0.50 -5.07
N ALA A 173 9.55 1.20 -4.04
CA ALA A 173 10.43 1.81 -3.05
C ALA A 173 9.83 1.70 -1.64
N TYR A 174 10.69 1.69 -0.63
CA TYR A 174 10.30 1.81 0.77
C TYR A 174 11.15 2.90 1.43
N LEU A 175 10.49 3.90 2.01
CA LEU A 175 11.14 4.99 2.72
C LEU A 175 11.15 4.68 4.22
N GLY A 176 12.30 4.26 4.78
CA GLY A 176 12.44 3.95 6.21
C GLY A 176 13.17 5.05 6.96
N GLU A 177 13.46 4.84 8.25
CA GLU A 177 14.04 5.88 9.11
C GLU A 177 15.54 6.12 8.88
N ARG A 178 16.30 5.08 8.49
CA ARG A 178 17.76 5.15 8.27
C ARG A 178 18.18 5.23 6.80
N GLY A 179 17.24 5.01 5.88
CA GLY A 179 17.53 4.93 4.46
C GLY A 179 16.29 4.62 3.63
N ALA A 180 16.48 4.57 2.32
CA ALA A 180 15.48 4.17 1.36
C ALA A 180 15.92 2.87 0.65
N MET A 181 14.96 2.00 0.40
CA MET A 181 15.14 0.78 -0.38
C MET A 181 14.36 0.89 -1.69
N TYR A 182 14.92 0.36 -2.76
CA TYR A 182 14.36 0.37 -4.11
C TYR A 182 14.45 -1.03 -4.69
N ALA A 183 13.49 -1.38 -5.54
CA ALA A 183 13.48 -2.69 -6.16
C ALA A 183 12.79 -2.69 -7.53
N VAL A 184 13.17 -3.66 -8.35
CA VAL A 184 12.55 -3.92 -9.66
C VAL A 184 12.51 -5.42 -9.94
N GLU A 185 11.42 -5.89 -10.53
CA GLU A 185 11.32 -7.23 -11.10
C GLU A 185 12.27 -7.37 -12.30
N SER A 186 12.64 -8.60 -12.64
CA SER A 186 13.46 -8.86 -13.82
C SER A 186 12.69 -8.48 -15.09
N SER A 187 13.31 -7.74 -15.98
CA SER A 187 12.72 -7.27 -17.24
C SER A 187 13.40 -7.94 -18.42
N ALA A 188 12.65 -8.19 -19.51
CA ALA A 188 13.27 -8.59 -20.78
C ALA A 188 14.24 -7.46 -21.18
N GLY A 189 15.54 -7.76 -21.22
CA GLY A 189 16.53 -6.76 -21.55
C GLY A 189 16.37 -6.38 -23.02
N LEU A 190 16.35 -5.09 -23.32
CA LEU A 190 16.83 -4.63 -24.62
C LEU A 190 18.36 -4.75 -24.58
N SER A 191 18.89 -5.96 -24.78
CA SER A 191 20.32 -6.17 -24.98
C SER A 191 20.73 -5.52 -26.31
N LYS A 192 20.90 -4.20 -26.32
CA LYS A 192 21.65 -3.48 -27.35
C LYS A 192 23.12 -3.48 -26.93
N GLY A 193 23.85 -4.52 -27.29
CA GLY A 193 25.29 -4.58 -27.06
C GLY A 193 25.80 -6.00 -27.20
N ASN A 194 26.66 -6.20 -28.19
CA ASN A 194 27.28 -7.46 -28.56
C ASN A 194 28.06 -8.06 -27.39
N ASP A 195 27.53 -9.12 -26.78
CA ASP A 195 28.30 -10.29 -26.41
C ASP A 195 27.34 -11.47 -26.26
N GLU A 196 27.67 -12.54 -26.98
CA GLU A 196 26.87 -13.75 -27.10
C GLU A 196 26.90 -14.53 -25.76
N ASP A 197 25.96 -14.25 -24.86
CA ASP A 197 25.62 -15.23 -23.83
C ASP A 197 24.90 -16.41 -24.48
N LYS A 198 25.70 -17.37 -24.96
CA LYS A 198 25.27 -18.65 -25.54
C LYS A 198 24.59 -19.59 -24.53
N ASN A 199 24.23 -19.11 -23.35
CA ASN A 199 23.44 -19.84 -22.37
C ASN A 199 22.59 -18.88 -21.52
N GLY A 200 21.35 -18.63 -21.95
CA GLY A 200 20.26 -18.31 -21.01
C GLY A 200 19.90 -16.83 -20.85
N THR A 201 19.07 -16.35 -21.78
CA THR A 201 18.13 -15.21 -21.67
C THR A 201 18.77 -13.84 -21.43
N GLY A 202 18.73 -12.95 -22.43
CA GLY A 202 19.06 -11.52 -22.32
C GLY A 202 18.06 -10.74 -21.45
N ARG A 203 17.79 -11.21 -20.23
CA ARG A 203 16.87 -10.64 -19.26
C ARG A 203 17.68 -9.89 -18.20
N ASN A 204 17.32 -8.64 -17.92
CA ASN A 204 17.89 -7.91 -16.80
C ASN A 204 17.43 -8.58 -15.50
N PRO A 205 18.35 -8.92 -14.57
CA PRO A 205 17.98 -9.57 -13.31
C PRO A 205 17.13 -8.65 -12.44
N SER A 206 16.33 -9.24 -11.54
CA SER A 206 15.62 -8.48 -10.51
C SER A 206 16.63 -7.89 -9.51
N VAL A 207 16.42 -6.64 -9.08
CA VAL A 207 17.40 -5.87 -8.31
C VAL A 207 16.80 -5.39 -7.00
N LEU A 208 17.60 -5.46 -5.94
CA LEU A 208 17.39 -4.77 -4.67
C LEU A 208 18.50 -3.74 -4.49
N PHE A 209 18.14 -2.50 -4.18
CA PHE A 209 19.09 -1.42 -3.93
C PHE A 209 18.72 -0.70 -2.63
N TYR A 210 19.68 -0.53 -1.73
CA TYR A 210 19.51 0.21 -0.49
C TYR A 210 20.47 1.39 -0.44
N ARG A 211 19.92 2.55 -0.06
CA ARG A 211 20.66 3.80 0.08
C ARG A 211 20.39 4.44 1.44
N PRO A 212 21.39 4.53 2.34
CA PRO A 212 21.24 5.24 3.61
C PRO A 212 21.15 6.75 3.41
N TYR A 213 20.54 7.47 4.37
CA TYR A 213 20.46 8.94 4.33
C TYR A 213 21.76 9.63 4.74
N GLU A 214 22.42 9.07 5.75
CA GLU A 214 23.71 9.53 6.26
C GLU A 214 24.74 8.40 6.16
N SER A 215 25.84 8.68 5.49
CA SER A 215 26.95 7.75 5.34
C SER A 215 28.19 8.34 6.02
N TRP A 216 28.50 7.88 7.24
CA TRP A 216 29.76 8.23 7.92
C TRP A 216 30.99 7.62 7.20
N THR A 217 30.75 6.64 6.32
CA THR A 217 31.75 6.04 5.42
C THR A 217 31.30 6.14 3.97
N SER A 218 32.23 6.22 3.02
CA SER A 218 31.98 6.43 1.60
C SER A 218 31.36 5.25 0.82
N ASN A 219 30.90 4.16 1.46
CA ASN A 219 30.46 2.95 0.74
C ASN A 219 29.36 2.14 1.46
N SER A 220 28.40 2.82 2.09
CA SER A 220 27.33 2.15 2.87
C SER A 220 26.07 1.79 2.06
N GLU A 221 25.97 2.22 0.80
CA GLU A 221 24.93 1.76 -0.11
C GLU A 221 25.30 0.41 -0.73
N TRP A 222 24.30 -0.40 -1.05
CA TRP A 222 24.53 -1.72 -1.64
C TRP A 222 23.45 -2.07 -2.65
N LEU A 223 23.83 -2.88 -3.63
CA LEU A 223 22.99 -3.39 -4.70
C LEU A 223 23.17 -4.89 -4.81
N VAL A 224 22.07 -5.63 -4.88
CA VAL A 224 22.06 -7.08 -5.02
C VAL A 224 21.15 -7.48 -6.18
N HIS A 225 21.65 -8.38 -7.03
CA HIS A 225 20.86 -9.03 -8.06
C HIS A 225 20.29 -10.34 -7.51
N LEU A 226 18.98 -10.55 -7.70
CA LEU A 226 18.36 -11.84 -7.37
C LEU A 226 18.79 -12.91 -8.40
N PRO A 227 18.80 -14.20 -8.00
CA PRO A 227 19.12 -15.29 -8.90
C PRO A 227 18.16 -15.35 -10.11
N PRO A 228 18.60 -15.93 -11.25
CA PRO A 228 17.73 -16.12 -12.40
C PRO A 228 16.41 -16.83 -12.06
N GLY A 229 15.31 -16.29 -12.59
CA GLY A 229 13.95 -16.78 -12.35
C GLY A 229 13.38 -16.45 -10.97
N GLU A 230 14.02 -15.55 -10.21
CA GLU A 230 13.49 -15.01 -8.95
C GLU A 230 13.29 -13.49 -9.07
N ASP A 231 12.07 -13.06 -8.78
CA ASP A 231 11.64 -11.66 -8.89
C ASP A 231 11.21 -11.13 -7.53
N VAL A 232 11.62 -9.91 -7.19
CA VAL A 232 11.10 -9.22 -6.00
C VAL A 232 9.61 -8.89 -6.16
N ARG A 233 8.82 -9.11 -5.11
CA ARG A 233 7.35 -8.88 -5.10
C ARG A 233 6.91 -7.79 -4.12
N ALA A 234 7.61 -7.67 -2.99
CA ALA A 234 7.35 -6.66 -1.99
C ALA A 234 8.64 -6.40 -1.19
N ILE A 235 8.81 -5.18 -0.71
CA ILE A 235 9.97 -4.78 0.09
C ILE A 235 9.53 -4.03 1.34
N ALA A 236 10.33 -4.11 2.38
CA ALA A 236 10.20 -3.28 3.56
C ALA A 236 11.56 -3.00 4.19
N LEU A 237 11.61 -1.92 4.98
CA LEU A 237 12.79 -1.52 5.73
C LEU A 237 12.37 -1.17 7.15
N ASN A 238 13.10 -1.68 8.13
CA ASN A 238 12.99 -1.23 9.51
C ASN A 238 14.33 -0.67 10.00
N GLU A 239 14.50 -0.48 11.31
CA GLU A 239 15.68 0.22 11.85
C GLU A 239 17.01 -0.50 11.58
N LYS A 240 17.00 -1.81 11.38
CA LYS A 240 18.22 -2.62 11.26
C LYS A 240 18.23 -3.56 10.06
N THR A 241 17.09 -3.78 9.42
CA THR A 241 16.89 -4.86 8.47
C THR A 241 16.14 -4.40 7.23
N ALA A 242 16.71 -4.72 6.07
CA ALA A 242 16.03 -4.66 4.78
C ALA A 242 15.41 -6.03 4.48
N ILE A 243 14.17 -6.03 3.97
CA ILE A 243 13.35 -7.22 3.79
C ILE A 243 12.86 -7.23 2.35
N ALA A 244 12.98 -8.38 1.68
CA ALA A 244 12.43 -8.60 0.34
C ALA A 244 11.67 -9.93 0.30
N ALA A 245 10.41 -9.87 -0.15
CA ALA A 245 9.68 -11.06 -0.56
C ALA A 245 9.84 -11.28 -2.06
N THR A 246 9.95 -12.54 -2.49
CA THR A 246 10.22 -12.88 -3.88
C THR A 246 9.18 -13.83 -4.49
N SER A 247 9.23 -14.00 -5.80
CA SER A 247 8.34 -14.87 -6.59
C SER A 247 8.52 -16.36 -6.32
N LYS A 248 9.57 -16.75 -5.58
CA LYS A 248 9.79 -18.11 -5.08
C LYS A 248 9.26 -18.30 -3.66
N ASP A 249 8.39 -17.40 -3.21
CA ASP A 249 7.82 -17.36 -1.87
C ASP A 249 8.89 -17.24 -0.76
N PHE A 250 10.07 -16.69 -1.08
CA PHE A 250 11.12 -16.47 -0.10
C PHE A 250 11.04 -15.07 0.51
N ILE A 251 11.17 -14.99 1.82
CA ILE A 251 11.41 -13.76 2.58
C ILE A 251 12.89 -13.71 2.92
N ARG A 252 13.61 -12.78 2.29
CA ARG A 252 15.05 -12.55 2.45
C ARG A 252 15.27 -11.36 3.37
N PHE A 253 16.14 -11.53 4.36
CA PHE A 253 16.55 -10.47 5.28
C PHE A 253 18.00 -10.08 5.02
N PHE A 254 18.25 -8.78 5.01
CA PHE A 254 19.58 -8.20 4.86
C PHE A 254 19.83 -7.19 5.98
N SER A 255 21.04 -7.15 6.51
CA SER A 255 21.47 -6.03 7.35
C SER A 255 21.49 -4.74 6.52
N LEU A 256 21.50 -3.58 7.18
CA LEU A 256 21.69 -2.30 6.49
C LEU A 256 23.05 -2.20 5.77
N SER A 257 24.03 -3.04 6.11
CA SER A 257 25.31 -3.15 5.40
C SER A 257 25.29 -4.09 4.19
N GLY A 258 24.16 -4.72 3.88
CA GLY A 258 23.98 -5.58 2.70
C GLY A 258 24.31 -7.06 2.93
N VAL A 259 24.55 -7.47 4.17
CA VAL A 259 24.78 -8.88 4.52
C VAL A 259 23.45 -9.61 4.61
N GLN A 260 23.25 -10.67 3.84
CA GLN A 260 22.06 -11.51 3.97
C GLN A 260 22.10 -12.25 5.31
N THR A 261 21.16 -11.98 6.20
CA THR A 261 21.17 -12.46 7.59
C THR A 261 20.23 -13.63 7.84
N PHE A 262 19.11 -13.71 7.13
CA PHE A 262 18.10 -14.76 7.35
C PHE A 262 17.22 -15.02 6.12
N LEU A 263 16.53 -16.16 6.12
CA LEU A 263 15.68 -16.62 5.04
C LEU A 263 14.58 -17.55 5.56
N PHE A 264 13.33 -17.34 5.16
CA PHE A 264 12.27 -18.35 5.31
C PHE A 264 11.26 -18.28 4.16
N ALA A 265 10.41 -19.30 4.03
CA ALA A 265 9.36 -19.34 3.01
C ALA A 265 8.01 -18.83 3.54
N LEU A 266 7.34 -17.96 2.78
CA LEU A 266 6.01 -17.43 3.05
C LEU A 266 5.26 -17.20 1.72
N PRO A 267 4.39 -18.13 1.33
CA PRO A 267 3.68 -18.04 0.07
C PRO A 267 2.56 -16.99 0.08
N GLY A 268 2.27 -16.45 -1.11
CA GLY A 268 1.10 -15.60 -1.33
C GLY A 268 1.21 -14.20 -0.73
N ILE A 269 2.42 -13.64 -0.65
CA ILE A 269 2.66 -12.30 -0.12
C ILE A 269 1.83 -11.24 -0.88
N VAL A 270 1.25 -10.30 -0.14
CA VAL A 270 0.47 -9.18 -0.67
C VAL A 270 1.19 -7.87 -0.40
N THR A 271 1.64 -7.67 0.83
CA THR A 271 2.42 -6.48 1.18
C THR A 271 3.21 -6.70 2.46
N ILE A 272 4.23 -5.87 2.66
CA ILE A 272 5.08 -5.86 3.84
C ILE A 272 5.18 -4.42 4.33
N SER A 273 5.01 -4.23 5.63
CA SER A 273 5.40 -3.00 6.32
C SER A 273 6.32 -3.34 7.48
N ALA A 274 7.24 -2.45 7.84
CA ALA A 274 8.12 -2.68 8.97
C ALA A 274 8.45 -1.37 9.69
N ARG A 275 8.66 -1.49 11.01
CA ARG A 275 9.00 -0.38 11.91
C ARG A 275 9.74 -0.91 13.13
N GLY A 276 10.76 -0.18 13.61
CA GLY A 276 11.58 -0.62 14.72
C GLY A 276 12.27 -1.94 14.39
N GLU A 277 11.96 -2.98 15.18
CA GLU A 277 12.39 -4.37 14.98
C GLU A 277 11.28 -5.29 14.42
N ILE A 278 10.08 -4.76 14.19
CA ILE A 278 8.91 -5.56 13.81
C ILE A 278 8.62 -5.40 12.32
N ALA A 279 8.35 -6.52 11.66
CA ALA A 279 7.78 -6.58 10.33
C ALA A 279 6.36 -7.14 10.40
N LEU A 280 5.45 -6.53 9.64
CA LEU A 280 4.09 -6.97 9.40
C LEU A 280 4.00 -7.48 7.96
N PHE A 281 3.79 -8.78 7.82
CA PHE A 281 3.52 -9.42 6.55
C PHE A 281 2.02 -9.65 6.41
N ILE A 282 1.45 -9.25 5.28
CA ILE A 282 0.08 -9.65 4.89
C ILE A 282 0.18 -10.56 3.68
N TYR A 283 -0.44 -11.73 3.77
CA TYR A 283 -0.38 -12.75 2.73
C TYR A 283 -1.71 -13.50 2.62
N HIS A 284 -1.93 -14.17 1.49
CA HIS A 284 -3.12 -14.97 1.23
C HIS A 284 -3.01 -16.34 1.91
N LEU A 285 -4.02 -16.72 2.69
CA LEU A 285 -4.17 -18.11 3.16
C LEU A 285 -4.67 -19.03 2.04
N GLY A 286 -5.37 -18.45 1.06
CA GLY A 286 -5.97 -19.16 -0.06
C GLY A 286 -7.04 -18.30 -0.74
N PRO A 287 -7.80 -18.86 -1.70
CA PRO A 287 -8.94 -18.15 -2.29
C PRO A 287 -10.00 -17.82 -1.23
N GLY A 288 -10.59 -16.63 -1.32
CA GLY A 288 -11.72 -16.26 -0.47
C GLY A 288 -13.05 -16.77 -1.02
N LEU A 289 -14.12 -16.58 -0.24
CA LEU A 289 -15.48 -16.96 -0.62
C LEU A 289 -16.13 -15.84 -1.45
N GLY A 290 -16.59 -16.16 -2.66
CA GLY A 290 -17.15 -15.18 -3.59
C GLY A 290 -16.08 -14.17 -4.04
N ASP A 291 -16.39 -12.87 -3.94
CA ASP A 291 -15.46 -11.78 -4.32
C ASP A 291 -14.57 -11.32 -3.15
N SER A 292 -14.60 -12.01 -2.00
CA SER A 292 -13.83 -11.63 -0.82
C SER A 292 -12.39 -12.16 -0.87
N GLN A 293 -11.49 -11.47 -0.17
CA GLN A 293 -10.10 -11.90 0.02
C GLN A 293 -9.95 -12.69 1.33
N ASN A 294 -8.96 -13.57 1.43
CA ASN A 294 -8.69 -14.39 2.64
C ASN A 294 -7.26 -14.18 3.11
N PHE A 295 -7.05 -13.07 3.81
CA PHE A 295 -5.73 -12.65 4.28
C PHE A 295 -5.40 -13.15 5.69
N VAL A 296 -4.10 -13.37 5.91
CA VAL A 296 -3.48 -13.60 7.22
C VAL A 296 -2.44 -12.52 7.43
N TYR A 297 -2.35 -12.05 8.68
CA TYR A 297 -1.26 -11.18 9.11
C TYR A 297 -0.24 -11.99 9.91
N LEU A 298 1.04 -11.66 9.75
CA LEU A 298 2.14 -12.17 10.56
C LEU A 298 2.97 -10.99 11.06
N LEU A 299 2.99 -10.80 12.37
CA LEU A 299 3.96 -9.96 13.05
C LEU A 299 5.21 -10.78 13.39
N TYR A 300 6.35 -10.27 12.98
CA TYR A 300 7.62 -10.96 13.06
C TYR A 300 8.70 -10.04 13.62
N ASN A 301 9.44 -10.50 14.61
CA ASN A 301 10.61 -9.78 15.11
C ASN A 301 11.80 -10.11 14.18
N THR A 302 12.32 -9.09 13.50
CA THR A 302 13.40 -9.27 12.53
C THR A 302 14.76 -9.45 13.16
N GLU A 303 14.94 -9.07 14.43
CA GLU A 303 16.20 -9.22 15.17
C GLU A 303 16.30 -10.60 15.82
N THR A 304 15.23 -11.08 16.45
CA THR A 304 15.21 -12.42 17.09
C THR A 304 14.77 -13.54 16.14
N HIS A 305 14.21 -13.19 14.98
CA HIS A 305 13.63 -14.13 14.00
C HIS A 305 12.44 -14.94 14.55
N GLU A 306 11.64 -14.33 15.43
CA GLU A 306 10.49 -14.96 16.06
C GLU A 306 9.17 -14.46 15.49
N ARG A 307 8.20 -15.38 15.34
CA ARG A 307 6.80 -15.02 15.05
C ARG A 307 6.19 -14.47 16.33
N VAL A 308 6.01 -13.15 16.38
CA VAL A 308 5.39 -12.48 17.54
C VAL A 308 3.91 -12.82 17.61
N GLN A 309 3.22 -12.72 16.47
CA GLN A 309 1.80 -13.02 16.40
C GLN A 309 1.33 -13.28 14.99
N GLU A 310 0.28 -14.07 14.87
CA GLU A 310 -0.32 -14.43 13.59
C GLU A 310 -1.82 -14.63 13.76
N GLY A 311 -2.59 -14.23 12.76
CA GLY A 311 -4.03 -14.38 12.79
C GLY A 311 -4.68 -13.96 11.48
N ARG A 312 -5.99 -14.17 11.40
CA ARG A 312 -6.77 -13.72 10.23
C ARG A 312 -6.83 -12.19 10.22
N LEU A 313 -6.69 -11.60 9.04
CA LEU A 313 -6.87 -10.17 8.85
C LEU A 313 -8.31 -9.92 8.40
N PRO A 314 -9.16 -9.26 9.22
CA PRO A 314 -10.48 -8.86 8.78
C PRO A 314 -10.34 -7.73 7.75
N VAL A 315 -11.00 -7.92 6.62
CA VAL A 315 -11.18 -6.91 5.57
C VAL A 315 -12.66 -6.85 5.26
N SER A 316 -13.18 -5.66 4.92
CA SER A 316 -14.59 -5.49 4.59
C SER A 316 -15.04 -6.44 3.48
N ASN A 317 -16.32 -6.80 3.49
CA ASN A 317 -16.87 -7.73 2.51
C ASN A 317 -16.64 -7.23 1.08
N LYS A 318 -16.09 -8.09 0.20
CA LYS A 318 -15.71 -7.74 -1.18
C LYS A 318 -14.70 -6.60 -1.32
N ALA A 319 -13.98 -6.24 -0.26
CA ALA A 319 -12.94 -5.22 -0.29
C ALA A 319 -11.54 -5.85 -0.45
N THR A 320 -10.66 -5.07 -1.07
CA THR A 320 -9.21 -5.31 -1.10
C THR A 320 -8.50 -4.44 -0.07
N LEU A 321 -7.26 -4.80 0.26
CA LEU A 321 -6.38 -4.02 1.11
C LEU A 321 -5.80 -2.84 0.33
N ALA A 322 -5.84 -1.63 0.89
CA ALA A 322 -5.40 -0.40 0.22
C ALA A 322 -4.12 0.19 0.82
N TRP A 323 -3.89 0.01 2.12
CA TRP A 323 -2.68 0.46 2.80
C TRP A 323 -2.42 -0.36 4.06
N VAL A 324 -1.14 -0.55 4.39
CA VAL A 324 -0.66 -1.21 5.59
C VAL A 324 0.52 -0.42 6.13
N GLY A 325 0.55 -0.23 7.44
CA GLY A 325 1.62 0.52 8.10
C GLY A 325 1.62 0.36 9.61
N PHE A 326 2.32 1.28 10.26
CA PHE A 326 2.33 1.42 11.70
C PHE A 326 1.94 2.84 12.08
N SER A 327 1.27 3.02 13.20
CA SER A 327 1.12 4.33 13.83
C SER A 327 2.48 4.86 14.29
N GLU A 328 2.54 6.17 14.58
CA GLU A 328 3.70 6.82 15.22
C GLU A 328 4.20 6.09 16.47
N THR A 329 3.30 5.45 17.23
CA THR A 329 3.62 4.70 18.45
C THR A 329 3.92 3.21 18.22
N GLY A 330 3.93 2.76 16.96
CA GLY A 330 4.24 1.38 16.59
C GLY A 330 3.06 0.41 16.65
N LEU A 331 1.81 0.91 16.65
CA LEU A 331 0.63 0.05 16.50
C LEU A 331 0.48 -0.37 15.04
N PRO A 332 0.42 -1.68 14.71
CA PRO A 332 0.15 -2.13 13.35
C PRO A 332 -1.23 -1.67 12.90
N ALA A 333 -1.34 -1.20 11.66
CA ALA A 333 -2.56 -0.65 11.11
C ALA A 333 -2.77 -1.05 9.65
N VAL A 334 -4.04 -1.20 9.27
CA VAL A 334 -4.47 -1.52 7.91
C VAL A 334 -5.59 -0.60 7.48
N TYR A 335 -5.68 -0.35 6.18
CA TYR A 335 -6.76 0.38 5.54
C TYR A 335 -7.25 -0.41 4.34
N ASP A 336 -8.56 -0.63 4.24
CA ASP A 336 -9.17 -1.32 3.12
C ASP A 336 -9.79 -0.36 2.09
N SER A 337 -10.15 -0.90 0.94
CA SER A 337 -10.82 -0.17 -0.15
C SER A 337 -12.25 0.25 0.16
N ALA A 338 -12.87 -0.27 1.23
CA ALA A 338 -14.18 0.20 1.70
C ALA A 338 -14.07 1.47 2.56
N GLY A 339 -12.84 1.84 2.96
CA GLY A 339 -12.58 3.05 3.72
C GLY A 339 -12.45 2.83 5.22
N ILE A 340 -12.21 1.60 5.66
CA ILE A 340 -12.07 1.26 7.08
C ILE A 340 -10.60 1.19 7.46
N ILE A 341 -10.18 1.96 8.48
CA ILE A 341 -8.87 1.77 9.13
C ILE A 341 -9.07 0.91 10.37
N SER A 342 -8.25 -0.11 10.52
CA SER A 342 -8.19 -0.92 11.73
C SER A 342 -6.78 -0.95 12.30
N ILE A 343 -6.67 -0.96 13.62
CA ILE A 343 -5.39 -1.13 14.34
C ILE A 343 -5.37 -2.45 15.09
N LEU A 344 -4.18 -3.03 15.26
CA LEU A 344 -3.99 -4.27 16.00
C LEU A 344 -3.75 -3.99 17.49
N HIS A 345 -4.82 -4.08 18.27
CA HIS A 345 -4.78 -3.95 19.72
C HIS A 345 -4.17 -5.20 20.36
N ARG A 346 -3.47 -5.03 21.49
CA ARG A 346 -2.75 -6.06 22.27
C ARG A 346 -1.76 -6.90 21.46
N HIS A 347 -1.19 -6.34 20.39
CA HIS A 347 -0.27 -7.04 19.48
C HIS A 347 1.03 -7.56 20.12
N ARG A 348 1.38 -7.10 21.33
CA ARG A 348 2.55 -7.58 22.09
C ARG A 348 2.21 -8.69 23.08
N HIS A 349 0.92 -8.99 23.28
CA HIS A 349 0.47 -10.07 24.14
C HIS A 349 0.13 -11.28 23.26
N PRO A 350 0.88 -12.39 23.36
CA PRO A 350 0.64 -13.58 22.55
C PRO A 350 -0.81 -14.02 22.63
N HIS A 351 -1.42 -14.35 21.48
CA HIS A 351 -2.82 -14.78 21.35
C HIS A 351 -3.92 -13.78 21.80
N HIS A 352 -3.58 -12.54 22.18
CA HIS A 352 -4.56 -11.54 22.60
C HIS A 352 -4.87 -10.47 21.54
N ALA A 353 -4.23 -10.53 20.36
CA ALA A 353 -4.43 -9.50 19.36
C ALA A 353 -5.82 -9.51 18.76
N VAL A 354 -6.36 -8.30 18.61
CA VAL A 354 -7.65 -8.06 17.98
C VAL A 354 -7.53 -6.83 17.08
N TRP A 355 -8.03 -6.95 15.86
CA TRP A 355 -8.18 -5.81 14.95
C TRP A 355 -9.39 -5.00 15.37
N ILE A 356 -9.19 -3.71 15.65
CA ILE A 356 -10.24 -2.78 16.08
C ILE A 356 -10.38 -1.71 15.00
N PRO A 357 -11.58 -1.52 14.40
CA PRO A 357 -11.83 -0.45 13.44
C PRO A 357 -11.83 0.89 14.16
N VAL A 358 -11.00 1.83 13.70
CA VAL A 358 -10.80 3.16 14.32
C VAL A 358 -11.14 4.32 13.39
N PHE A 359 -11.58 4.03 12.16
CA PHE A 359 -11.98 5.04 11.19
C PHE A 359 -12.93 4.43 10.17
N ASP A 360 -13.96 5.19 9.80
CA ASP A 360 -14.83 4.93 8.65
C ASP A 360 -14.88 6.18 7.77
N ALA A 361 -14.23 6.08 6.60
CA ALA A 361 -14.18 7.14 5.60
C ALA A 361 -15.56 7.65 5.19
N GLN A 362 -16.53 6.75 5.02
CA GLN A 362 -17.86 7.12 4.55
C GLN A 362 -18.64 7.86 5.63
N ALA A 363 -18.54 7.40 6.88
CA ALA A 363 -19.14 8.09 8.03
C ALA A 363 -18.59 9.51 8.17
N VAL A 364 -17.26 9.67 8.10
CA VAL A 364 -16.60 10.98 8.21
C VAL A 364 -16.95 11.90 7.04
N SER A 365 -16.96 11.38 5.81
CA SER A 365 -17.34 12.15 4.61
C SER A 365 -18.76 12.73 4.76
N ARG A 366 -19.71 11.90 5.22
CA ARG A 366 -21.10 12.31 5.47
C ARG A 366 -21.21 13.38 6.57
N GLN A 367 -20.49 13.21 7.69
CA GLN A 367 -20.47 14.20 8.78
C GLN A 367 -19.95 15.57 8.31
N GLN A 368 -18.99 15.59 7.37
CA GLN A 368 -18.46 16.83 6.78
C GLN A 368 -19.36 17.42 5.67
N GLY A 369 -20.52 16.82 5.39
CA GLY A 369 -21.42 17.25 4.31
C GLY A 369 -20.84 17.00 2.90
N LYS A 370 -19.89 16.07 2.77
CA LYS A 370 -19.25 15.74 1.51
C LYS A 370 -19.74 14.37 1.03
N ASN A 371 -20.21 14.31 -0.21
CA ASN A 371 -20.82 13.11 -0.78
C ASN A 371 -19.97 12.50 -1.90
N ASN A 372 -18.64 12.41 -1.73
CA ASN A 372 -17.77 11.54 -2.55
C ASN A 372 -16.28 11.57 -2.18
N ASP A 373 -15.89 12.18 -1.06
CA ASP A 373 -14.46 12.29 -0.73
C ASP A 373 -13.92 10.91 -0.37
N ARG A 374 -12.84 10.50 -1.04
CA ARG A 374 -12.05 9.32 -0.68
C ARG A 374 -10.79 9.79 0.04
N TYR A 375 -10.30 8.97 0.97
CA TYR A 375 -9.09 9.28 1.73
C TYR A 375 -8.00 8.31 1.32
N TRP A 376 -6.88 8.82 0.86
CA TRP A 376 -5.71 8.02 0.51
C TRP A 376 -4.70 8.08 1.66
N ALA A 377 -4.56 6.98 2.39
CA ALA A 377 -3.78 6.94 3.62
C ALA A 377 -2.28 7.14 3.36
N VAL A 378 -1.67 8.04 4.14
CA VAL A 378 -0.22 8.29 4.18
C VAL A 378 0.37 7.70 5.46
N GLY A 379 -0.34 7.84 6.59
CA GLY A 379 0.04 7.23 7.87
C GLY A 379 -0.89 7.62 9.02
N LEU A 380 -0.60 7.11 10.21
CA LEU A 380 -1.32 7.46 11.45
C LEU A 380 -0.37 8.18 12.40
N MET A 381 -0.76 9.37 12.84
CA MET A 381 0.01 10.23 13.74
C MET A 381 -0.90 10.72 14.87
N GLY A 382 -0.51 10.48 16.12
CA GLY A 382 -1.41 10.67 17.27
C GLY A 382 -2.77 9.98 17.06
N GLU A 383 -3.84 10.74 17.21
CA GLU A 383 -5.24 10.30 17.05
C GLU A 383 -5.80 10.63 15.65
N GLN A 384 -4.92 10.85 14.67
CA GLN A 384 -5.28 11.34 13.35
C GLN A 384 -4.78 10.44 12.23
N LEU A 385 -5.61 10.34 11.19
CA LEU A 385 -5.24 9.86 9.88
C LEU A 385 -4.60 10.99 9.09
N MET A 386 -3.34 10.80 8.72
CA MET A 386 -2.66 11.61 7.71
C MET A 386 -2.99 11.05 6.34
N CYS A 387 -3.65 11.83 5.49
CA CYS A 387 -4.11 11.34 4.19
C CYS A 387 -4.14 12.43 3.12
N VAL A 388 -4.23 12.01 1.86
CA VAL A 388 -4.61 12.89 0.76
C VAL A 388 -6.10 12.73 0.50
N VAL A 389 -6.85 13.84 0.53
CA VAL A 389 -8.28 13.84 0.20
C VAL A 389 -8.44 13.84 -1.32
N LEU A 390 -9.01 12.76 -1.83
CA LEU A 390 -9.28 12.55 -3.25
C LEU A 390 -10.73 12.92 -3.57
N LYS A 391 -10.91 13.74 -4.62
CA LYS A 391 -12.21 14.22 -5.09
C LYS A 391 -12.51 13.70 -6.49
N GLY A 392 -13.79 13.76 -6.88
CA GLY A 392 -14.22 13.45 -8.24
C GLY A 392 -13.98 12.00 -8.67
N GLY A 393 -13.99 11.05 -7.73
CA GLY A 393 -13.78 9.63 -8.02
C GLY A 393 -12.32 9.23 -8.26
N ALA A 394 -11.35 10.11 -7.99
CA ALA A 394 -9.94 9.76 -8.07
C ALA A 394 -9.57 8.64 -7.06
N GLU A 395 -8.74 7.71 -7.51
CA GLU A 395 -8.25 6.56 -6.70
C GLU A 395 -6.84 6.79 -6.12
N HIS A 396 -6.08 7.67 -6.75
CA HIS A 396 -4.69 7.95 -6.40
C HIS A 396 -4.43 9.46 -6.43
N PRO A 397 -3.50 9.97 -5.60
CA PRO A 397 -3.01 11.32 -5.72
C PRO A 397 -2.35 11.56 -7.09
N SER A 398 -2.48 12.79 -7.60
CA SER A 398 -1.83 13.25 -8.83
C SER A 398 -0.71 14.24 -8.54
N PHE A 399 0.11 14.52 -9.54
CA PHE A 399 1.08 15.62 -9.52
C PHE A 399 0.39 16.96 -9.86
N PRO A 400 0.85 18.11 -9.35
CA PRO A 400 1.99 18.32 -8.43
C PRO A 400 1.75 17.77 -7.01
N LYS A 401 2.79 17.74 -6.16
CA LYS A 401 2.74 17.16 -4.80
C LYS A 401 1.44 17.56 -4.07
N PRO A 402 0.60 16.59 -3.67
CA PRO A 402 -0.66 16.89 -3.01
C PRO A 402 -0.44 17.38 -1.57
N ILE A 403 -1.45 18.07 -1.03
CA ILE A 403 -1.48 18.50 0.37
C ILE A 403 -1.93 17.32 1.24
N ILE A 404 -1.20 17.09 2.33
CA ILE A 404 -1.59 16.12 3.37
C ILE A 404 -2.62 16.80 4.26
N SER A 405 -3.74 16.14 4.49
CA SER A 405 -4.80 16.55 5.40
C SER A 405 -4.81 15.66 6.63
N GLU A 406 -5.19 16.25 7.75
CA GLU A 406 -5.40 15.58 9.03
C GLU A 406 -6.89 15.31 9.20
N VAL A 407 -7.24 14.06 9.53
CA VAL A 407 -8.62 13.68 9.83
C VAL A 407 -8.61 12.90 11.12
N ASN A 408 -9.41 13.35 12.10
CA ASN A 408 -9.49 12.67 13.39
C ASN A 408 -10.05 11.26 13.20
N LEU A 409 -9.44 10.32 13.90
CA LEU A 409 -9.95 8.98 14.02
C LEU A 409 -11.17 8.98 14.93
N GLN A 410 -12.09 8.05 14.68
CA GLN A 410 -13.31 7.90 15.44
C GLN A 410 -13.73 6.44 15.34
N LEU A 411 -13.87 5.79 16.50
CA LEU A 411 -14.43 4.45 16.57
C LEU A 411 -15.90 4.49 16.11
N PRO A 412 -16.36 3.50 15.33
CA PRO A 412 -17.77 3.40 14.93
C PRO A 412 -18.61 2.84 16.10
N LEU A 413 -18.67 3.58 17.22
CA LEU A 413 -19.55 3.24 18.35
C LEU A 413 -21.01 3.64 18.08
N LEU A 414 -21.89 3.17 18.95
CA LEU A 414 -23.32 3.43 18.90
C LEU A 414 -23.66 4.79 19.54
N GLN A 415 -24.81 5.37 19.18
CA GLN A 415 -25.37 6.58 19.83
C GLN A 415 -24.44 7.81 19.87
N MET A 416 -23.63 7.99 18.82
CA MET A 416 -22.69 9.12 18.67
C MET A 416 -23.35 10.50 18.56
N ASP A 417 -24.67 10.55 18.39
CA ASP A 417 -25.50 11.74 18.47
C ASP A 417 -25.70 12.24 19.91
N SER A 418 -25.61 11.34 20.90
CA SER A 418 -25.71 11.66 22.32
C SER A 418 -24.37 12.07 22.93
N ASP A 419 -24.39 12.90 23.97
CA ASP A 419 -23.16 13.27 24.69
C ASP A 419 -22.56 12.09 25.47
N VAL A 420 -23.40 11.16 25.94
CA VAL A 420 -22.95 9.93 26.59
C VAL A 420 -22.16 9.05 25.60
N GLY A 421 -22.71 8.82 24.40
CA GLY A 421 -22.02 8.02 23.37
C GLY A 421 -20.68 8.62 22.93
N LYS A 422 -20.58 9.96 22.85
CA LYS A 422 -19.30 10.64 22.59
C LYS A 422 -18.27 10.41 23.70
N LEU A 423 -18.70 10.43 24.96
CA LEU A 423 -17.79 10.16 26.10
C LEU A 423 -17.38 8.68 26.15
N GLU A 424 -18.30 7.76 25.87
CA GLU A 424 -17.99 6.33 25.74
C GLU A 424 -16.96 6.09 24.63
N GLU A 425 -17.11 6.77 23.50
CA GLU A 425 -16.16 6.70 22.39
C GLU A 425 -14.77 7.18 22.80
N MET A 426 -14.67 8.35 23.42
CA MET A 426 -13.39 8.86 23.92
C MET A 426 -12.71 7.89 24.90
N GLN A 427 -13.48 7.29 25.82
CA GLN A 427 -12.96 6.34 26.78
C GLN A 427 -12.45 5.06 26.11
N VAL A 428 -13.22 4.47 25.19
CA VAL A 428 -12.84 3.25 24.47
C VAL A 428 -11.66 3.54 23.56
N PHE A 429 -11.67 4.67 22.85
CA PHE A 429 -10.58 5.12 21.98
C PHE A 429 -9.27 5.19 22.75
N PHE A 430 -9.28 5.83 23.92
CA PHE A 430 -8.12 5.92 24.79
C PHE A 430 -7.58 4.54 25.21
N ILE A 431 -8.44 3.60 25.59
CA ILE A 431 -8.03 2.22 25.94
C ILE A 431 -7.36 1.52 24.75
N VAL A 432 -7.93 1.68 23.56
CA VAL A 432 -7.45 1.07 22.32
C VAL A 432 -6.09 1.63 21.93
N TYR A 433 -5.94 2.95 21.91
CA TYR A 433 -4.74 3.67 21.51
C TYR A 433 -3.58 3.57 22.51
N THR A 434 -3.88 3.52 23.81
CA THR A 434 -2.87 3.23 24.85
C THR A 434 -2.51 1.75 24.92
N ASN A 435 -3.09 0.93 24.03
CA ASN A 435 -2.87 -0.52 23.97
C ASN A 435 -3.14 -1.22 25.32
N GLY A 436 -4.04 -0.65 26.13
CA GLY A 436 -4.37 -1.13 27.47
C GLY A 436 -3.37 -0.77 28.59
N PHE A 437 -2.27 -0.07 28.30
CA PHE A 437 -1.28 0.31 29.34
C PHE A 437 -1.71 1.51 30.21
N GLY A 438 -2.68 2.32 29.77
CA GLY A 438 -3.02 3.60 30.42
C GLY A 438 -4.14 3.56 31.46
N PHE A 439 -4.98 2.53 31.50
CA PHE A 439 -6.23 2.60 32.28
C PHE A 439 -6.06 2.32 33.79
N TRP A 440 -5.00 1.60 34.19
CA TRP A 440 -4.78 1.23 35.59
C TRP A 440 -4.09 2.32 36.45
N MET A 441 -3.71 3.46 35.87
CA MET A 441 -3.08 4.57 36.60
C MET A 441 -4.04 5.69 37.01
N LEU A 442 -5.31 5.63 36.61
CA LEU A 442 -6.29 6.70 36.84
C LEU A 442 -7.42 6.33 37.82
N PHE A 443 -7.32 5.18 38.51
CA PHE A 443 -8.25 4.78 39.56
C PHE A 443 -7.53 4.39 40.85
#